data_AF-A0A0L6JMM7-F1
#
_entry.id   AF-A0A0L6JMM7-F1
#
_cell.length_a   1.000
_cell.length_b   1.000
_cell.length_c   1.000
_cell.angle_alpha   90.00
_cell.angle_beta   90.00
_cell.angle_gamma   90.00
#
_symmetry.space_group_name_H-M   'P 1'
#
loop_
_entity.id
_entity.type
_entity.pdbx_description
1 polymer ?
#
loop_
_entity_poly.entity_id
_entity_poly.type
_entity_poly.pdbx_seq_one_letter_code
_entity_poly.pdbx_strand_id
1 'polypeptide(L)' 'MKIKEISTVLEAAIIAGEQNRDIEIDSACGADLMSDVMAFVKENVVLLTGLINLQVVRTAEMMDIKVIVFVRAKILHRK' A
#
# COMPACT_ATOMS: atom_id res chain seq x y z
N MET A 1 -11.83 -6.28 -2.69
CA MET A 1 -12.40 -4.96 -2.30
C MET A 1 -11.80 -3.89 -3.17
N LYS A 2 -12.57 -2.87 -3.55
CA LYS A 2 -12.06 -1.72 -4.30
C LYS A 2 -11.24 -0.81 -3.41
N ILE A 3 -10.22 -0.16 -3.97
CA ILE A 3 -9.36 0.78 -3.22
C ILE A 3 -10.18 1.84 -2.47
N LYS A 4 -11.24 2.39 -3.09
CA LYS A 4 -12.13 3.35 -2.44
C LYS A 4 -12.77 2.80 -1.17
N GLU A 5 -13.19 1.54 -1.18
CA GLU A 5 -13.83 0.87 -0.04
C GLU A 5 -12.80 0.65 1.07
N ILE A 6 -11.58 0.26 0.70
CA ILE A 6 -10.45 0.10 1.61
C ILE A 6 -10.14 1.44 2.30
N SER A 7 -10.09 2.53 1.53
CA SER A 7 -9.87 3.89 2.06
C SER A 7 -10.95 4.29 3.06
N THR A 8 -12.21 3.98 2.78
CA THR A 8 -13.34 4.24 3.70
C THR A 8 -13.22 3.41 4.98
N VAL A 9 -12.93 2.12 4.88
CA VAL A 9 -12.79 1.22 6.04
C VAL A 9 -11.63 1.62 6.94
N LEU A 10 -10.53 2.09 6.36
CA LEU A 10 -9.34 2.51 7.09
C LEU A 10 -9.38 3.97 7.55
N GLU A 11 -10.44 4.72 7.21
CA GLU A 11 -10.52 6.18 7.42
C GLU A 11 -9.27 6.90 6.87
N ALA A 12 -8.73 6.40 5.76
CA ALA A 12 -7.48 6.85 5.18
C ALA A 12 -7.72 7.89 4.06
N ALA A 13 -6.72 8.73 3.82
CA ALA A 13 -6.70 9.65 2.69
C ALA A 13 -5.86 9.09 1.54
N ILE A 14 -6.40 9.13 0.32
CA ILE A 14 -5.66 8.77 -0.89
C ILE A 14 -4.68 9.91 -1.22
N ILE A 15 -3.39 9.65 -1.05
CA ILE A 15 -2.33 10.65 -1.27
C ILE A 15 -1.97 10.76 -2.76
N ALA A 16 -2.09 9.66 -3.51
CA ALA A 16 -1.77 9.58 -4.93
C ALA A 16 -2.60 8.48 -5.61
N GLY A 17 -2.81 8.62 -6.93
CA GLY A 17 -3.48 7.58 -7.72
C GLY A 17 -5.00 7.55 -7.57
N GLU A 18 -5.65 8.68 -7.33
CA GLU A 18 -7.12 8.79 -7.21
C GLU A 18 -7.85 8.16 -8.42
N GLN A 19 -7.27 8.25 -9.62
CA GLN A 19 -7.82 7.65 -10.83
C GLN A 19 -7.92 6.11 -10.76
N ASN A 20 -7.18 5.47 -9.84
CA ASN A 20 -7.12 4.02 -9.68
C ASN A 20 -8.08 3.50 -8.61
N ARG A 21 -8.90 4.35 -7.99
CA ARG A 21 -9.74 4.01 -6.82
C ARG A 21 -10.72 2.84 -7.01
N ASP A 22 -11.04 2.49 -8.26
CA ASP A 22 -11.96 1.40 -8.61
C ASP A 22 -11.27 0.06 -8.88
N ILE A 23 -9.93 -0.02 -8.79
CA ILE A 23 -9.17 -1.28 -8.89
C ILE A 23 -9.59 -2.22 -7.76
N GLU A 24 -9.77 -3.50 -8.11
CA GLU A 24 -10.02 -4.57 -7.15
C GLU A 24 -8.72 -5.11 -6.56
N ILE A 25 -8.76 -5.33 -5.25
CA ILE A 25 -7.70 -5.92 -4.45
C ILE A 25 -8.20 -7.24 -3.87
N ASP A 26 -7.37 -8.27 -3.99
CA ASP A 26 -7.67 -9.65 -3.58
C ASP A 26 -7.09 -9.98 -2.21
N SER A 27 -5.98 -9.34 -1.84
CA SER A 27 -5.28 -9.63 -0.59
C SER A 27 -4.59 -8.41 0.01
N ALA A 28 -4.18 -8.52 1.27
CA ALA A 28 -3.39 -7.50 1.95
C ALA A 28 -2.30 -8.15 2.80
N CYS A 29 -1.14 -7.52 2.88
CA CYS A 29 -0.04 -7.93 3.75
C CYS A 29 0.46 -6.75 4.59
N GLY A 30 0.73 -7.01 5.87
CA GLY A 30 1.36 -6.04 6.76
C GLY A 30 2.82 -6.40 6.97
N ALA A 31 3.75 -5.57 6.48
CA ALA A 31 5.17 -5.85 6.55
C ALA A 31 6.02 -4.56 6.61
N ASP A 32 7.07 -4.59 7.43
CA ASP A 32 8.10 -3.54 7.48
C ASP A 32 9.43 -4.02 6.88
N LEU A 33 9.72 -5.32 6.91
CA LEU A 33 10.95 -5.88 6.36
C LEU A 33 10.73 -6.32 4.90
N MET A 34 11.72 -6.05 4.04
CA MET A 34 11.67 -6.47 2.63
C MET A 34 11.56 -8.00 2.48
N SER A 35 12.15 -8.77 3.39
CA SER A 35 12.03 -10.24 3.41
C SER A 35 10.57 -10.69 3.56
N ASP A 36 9.81 -10.01 4.41
CA ASP A 36 8.42 -10.35 4.69
C ASP A 36 7.55 -9.96 3.50
N VAL A 37 7.82 -8.80 2.89
CA VAL A 37 7.17 -8.41 1.62
C VAL A 37 7.39 -9.50 0.56
N MET A 38 8.62 -9.96 0.38
CA MET A 38 8.92 -11.00 -0.62
C MET A 38 8.25 -12.35 -0.34
N ALA A 39 8.11 -12.74 0.92
CA ALA A 39 7.53 -14.03 1.29
C ALA A 39 6.00 -14.07 1.16
N PHE A 40 5.33 -12.91 1.30
CA PHE A 40 3.87 -12.84 1.44
C PHE A 40 3.15 -12.06 0.34
N VAL A 41 3.86 -11.43 -0.59
CA VAL A 41 3.24 -10.77 -1.75
C VAL A 41 2.58 -11.81 -2.66
N LYS A 42 1.30 -11.58 -2.94
CA LYS A 42 0.50 -12.28 -3.94
C LYS A 42 0.10 -11.27 -5.02
N GLU A 43 -0.57 -11.76 -6.07
CA GLU A 43 -1.21 -10.89 -7.05
C GLU A 43 -2.24 -9.96 -6.38
N ASN A 44 -2.37 -8.74 -6.92
CA ASN A 44 -3.33 -7.72 -6.48
C ASN A 44 -3.38 -7.50 -4.96
N VAL A 45 -2.21 -7.27 -4.36
CA VAL A 45 -2.05 -7.09 -2.91
C VAL A 45 -1.97 -5.61 -2.51
N VAL A 46 -2.49 -5.30 -1.33
CA VAL A 46 -2.20 -4.06 -0.58
C VAL A 46 -1.08 -4.30 0.42
N LEU A 47 -0.04 -3.47 0.40
CA LEU A 47 1.00 -3.46 1.44
C LEU A 47 0.67 -2.42 2.51
N LEU A 48 0.51 -2.86 3.76
CA LEU A 48 0.44 -2.00 4.94
C LEU A 48 1.81 -1.93 5.60
N THR A 49 2.37 -0.72 5.74
CA THR A 49 3.72 -0.55 6.30
C THR A 49 3.87 0.73 7.11
N GLY A 50 4.69 0.67 8.16
CA GLY A 50 5.08 1.82 8.97
C GLY A 50 6.31 2.55 8.44
N LEU A 51 6.89 2.11 7.31
CA LEU A 51 8.03 2.74 6.67
C LEU A 51 7.58 3.77 5.62
N ILE A 52 8.04 5.02 5.76
CA ILE A 52 7.66 6.15 4.89
C ILE A 52 8.85 6.66 4.07
N ASN A 53 9.60 5.74 3.46
CA ASN A 53 10.78 6.06 2.67
C ASN A 53 10.60 5.67 1.19
N LEU A 54 11.45 6.20 0.32
CA LEU A 54 11.38 5.94 -1.11
C LEU A 54 11.63 4.46 -1.47
N GLN A 55 12.33 3.70 -0.61
CA GLN A 55 12.61 2.29 -0.87
C GLN A 55 11.30 1.49 -0.91
N VAL A 56 10.35 1.80 -0.03
CA VAL A 56 9.02 1.15 -0.02
C VAL A 56 8.31 1.30 -1.36
N VAL A 57 8.34 2.50 -1.95
CA VAL A 57 7.68 2.77 -3.24
C VAL A 57 8.35 1.97 -4.36
N ARG A 58 9.68 1.93 -4.39
CA ARG A 58 10.44 1.14 -5.37
C ARG A 58 10.20 -0.35 -5.21
N THR A 59 10.15 -0.85 -3.98
CA THR A 59 9.83 -2.25 -3.70
C THR A 59 8.42 -2.59 -4.16
N ALA A 60 7.45 -1.73 -3.89
CA ALA A 60 6.08 -1.92 -4.35
C ALA A 60 5.99 -1.99 -5.88
N GLU A 61 6.70 -1.09 -6.58
CA GLU A 61 6.79 -1.11 -8.04
C GLU A 61 7.44 -2.40 -8.57
N MET A 62 8.58 -2.82 -8.01
CA MET A 62 9.29 -4.04 -8.42
C MET A 62 8.49 -5.32 -8.15
N MET A 63 7.68 -5.34 -7.09
CA MET A 63 6.89 -6.49 -6.65
C MET A 63 5.45 -6.48 -7.21
N ASP A 64 5.13 -5.54 -8.11
CA ASP A 64 3.79 -5.31 -8.66
C ASP A 64 2.67 -5.15 -7.60
N ILE A 65 3.03 -4.57 -6.45
CA ILE A 65 2.08 -4.21 -5.40
C ILE A 65 1.22 -3.03 -5.90
N LYS A 66 -0.10 -3.21 -5.92
CA LYS A 66 -1.02 -2.22 -6.49
C LYS A 66 -1.24 -1.02 -5.59
N VAL A 67 -1.13 -1.21 -4.27
CA VAL A 67 -1.48 -0.19 -3.27
C VAL A 67 -0.55 -0.28 -2.07
N ILE A 68 -0.11 0.89 -1.60
CA ILE A 68 0.64 1.04 -0.34
C ILE A 68 -0.23 1.84 0.62
N VAL A 69 -0.41 1.33 1.83
CA VAL A 69 -1.06 2.01 2.94
C VAL A 69 -0.01 2.29 4.00
N PHE A 70 0.25 3.58 4.24
CA PHE A 70 1.12 3.99 5.33
C PHE A 70 0.33 4.01 6.64
N VAL A 71 0.80 3.24 7.62
CA VAL A 71 0.14 3.11 8.94
C VAL A 71 0.90 3.85 10.04
N ARG A 72 0.39 3.77 11.29
CA ARG A 72 0.94 4.43 12.49
C ARG A 72 0.94 5.96 12.44
N ALA A 73 -0.11 6.56 11.86
CA ALA A 73 -0.29 8.01 11.72
C ALA A 73 0.90 8.75 11.05
N LYS A 74 1.73 8.02 10.29
CA LYS A 74 2.82 8.63 9.54
C LYS A 74 2.30 9.16 8.23
N ILE A 75 2.34 10.48 8.07
CA ILE A 75 1.97 11.14 6.82
C ILE A 75 3.23 11.25 5.95
N LEU A 76 3.13 10.80 4.70
CA LEU A 76 4.18 11.01 3.72
C LEU A 76 4.23 12.51 3.40
N HIS A 77 5.29 13.19 3.81
CA HIS A 77 5.46 14.61 3.56
C HIS A 77 5.91 14.81 2.10
N ARG A 78 5.14 15.56 1.32
CA ARG A 78 5.58 16.07 0.02
C ARG A 78 6.60 17.20 0.27
N LYS A 79 7.82 17.02 -0.23
CA LYS A 79 8.73 18.15 -0.47
C LYS A 79 8.37 18.82 -1.77
#